data_AF-A0A389LXU8-F1
#
_entry.id   AF-A0A389LXU8-F1
#
_cell.length_a   1.000
_cell.length_b   1.000
_cell.length_c   1.000
_cell.angle_alpha   90.00
_cell.angle_beta   90.00
_cell.angle_gamma   90.00
#
_symmetry.space_group_name_H-M   'P 1'
#
loop_
_entity.id
_entity.type
_entity.pdbx_description
1 polymer ?
#
loop_
_entity_poly.entity_id
_entity_poly.type
_entity_poly.pdbx_seq_one_letter_code
_entity_poly.pdbx_strand_id
1 'polypeptide(L)' 'MDSVYKAKIDDAIYQKGIVVSQDELNQIALYRNEFHGKWNYAIKPNNVHVI' A
#
# COMPACT_ATOMS: atom_id res chain seq x y z
N MET A 1 -28.72 10.70 -5.28
CA MET A 1 -28.90 9.27 -4.94
C MET A 1 -27.63 8.92 -4.21
N ASP A 2 -27.65 9.10 -2.90
CA ASP A 2 -26.44 9.26 -2.12
C ASP A 2 -26.02 7.89 -1.59
N SER A 3 -24.97 7.32 -2.17
CA SER A 3 -24.45 6.02 -1.77
C SER A 3 -23.84 6.11 -0.37
N VAL A 4 -24.51 5.50 0.61
CA VAL A 4 -24.00 5.40 1.99
C VAL A 4 -22.85 4.39 2.00
N TYR A 5 -21.62 4.86 2.16
CA TYR A 5 -20.46 4.01 2.44
C TYR A 5 -20.47 3.60 3.92
N LYS A 6 -20.41 2.30 4.19
CA LYS A 6 -20.26 1.76 5.55
C LYS A 6 -18.77 1.57 5.85
N ALA A 7 -18.26 2.29 6.83
CA ALA A 7 -16.93 2.07 7.40
C ALA A 7 -17.07 1.40 8.78
N LYS A 8 -16.12 0.52 9.12
CA LYS A 8 -16.01 -0.12 10.44
C LYS A 8 -14.65 0.23 11.03
N ILE A 9 -14.59 0.34 12.36
CA ILE A 9 -13.32 0.43 13.08
C ILE A 9 -12.54 -0.87 12.90
N ASP A 10 -11.25 -0.72 12.60
CA ASP A 10 -10.30 -1.82 12.66
C ASP A 10 -9.71 -1.89 14.07
N ASP A 11 -10.08 -2.94 14.81
CA ASP A 11 -9.60 -3.19 16.17
C ASP A 11 -8.23 -3.91 16.19
N ALA A 12 -7.60 -4.13 15.03
CA ALA A 12 -6.31 -4.80 14.94
C ALA A 12 -5.17 -3.99 15.59
N ILE A 13 -4.30 -4.71 16.31
CA ILE A 13 -3.07 -4.14 16.87
C ILE A 13 -1.98 -4.20 15.81
N TYR A 14 -1.59 -3.04 15.31
CA TYR A 14 -0.51 -2.91 14.34
C TYR A 14 0.84 -3.02 15.03
N GLN A 15 1.61 -4.04 14.64
CA GLN A 15 2.95 -4.26 15.18
C GLN A 15 3.86 -3.07 14.82
N LYS A 16 4.53 -2.53 15.84
CA LYS A 16 5.51 -1.45 15.69
C LYS A 16 6.92 -2.04 15.58
N GLY A 17 7.83 -1.29 14.98
CA GLY A 17 9.26 -1.64 14.92
C GLY A 17 9.62 -2.68 13.86
N ILE A 18 8.72 -2.97 12.91
CA ILE A 18 9.09 -3.76 11.73
C ILE A 18 10.00 -2.89 10.85
N VAL A 19 11.27 -3.28 10.76
CA VAL A 19 12.25 -2.65 9.88
C VAL A 19 12.18 -3.35 8.54
N VAL A 20 11.97 -2.58 7.48
CA VAL A 20 12.04 -3.06 6.09
C VAL A 20 13.42 -2.72 5.56
N SER A 21 14.14 -3.74 5.11
CA SER A 21 15.44 -3.59 4.47
C SER A 21 15.32 -2.91 3.11
N GLN A 22 16.44 -2.39 2.60
CA GLN A 22 16.48 -1.81 1.26
C GLN A 22 16.12 -2.84 0.19
N ASP A 23 16.56 -4.10 0.35
CA ASP A 23 16.29 -5.18 -0.60
C ASP A 23 14.80 -5.54 -0.65
N GLU A 24 14.13 -5.60 0.51
CA GLU A 24 12.68 -5.82 0.58
C GLU A 24 11.90 -4.67 -0.05
N LEU A 25 12.33 -3.42 0.20
CA LEU A 25 11.68 -2.25 -0.39
C LEU A 25 11.85 -2.23 -1.92
N ASN A 26 13.02 -2.65 -2.42
CA ASN A 26 13.33 -2.73 -3.84
C ASN A 26 12.51 -3.79 -4.58
N GLN A 27 11.96 -4.78 -3.88
CA GLN A 27 11.08 -5.80 -4.48
C GLN A 27 9.66 -5.28 -4.74
N ILE A 28 9.28 -4.13 -4.19
CA ILE A 28 7.98 -3.52 -4.42
C ILE A 28 7.96 -2.88 -5.81
N ALA A 29 6.96 -3.21 -6.64
CA ALA A 29 6.71 -2.54 -7.90
C ALA A 29 6.10 -1.14 -7.68
N LEU A 30 6.94 -0.23 -7.18
CA LEU A 30 6.63 1.17 -6.92
C LEU A 30 6.94 2.02 -8.15
N TYR A 31 5.96 2.80 -8.61
CA TYR A 31 6.10 3.70 -9.75
C TYR A 31 5.79 5.12 -9.33
N ARG A 32 6.47 6.09 -9.93
CA ARG A 32 6.08 7.49 -9.79
C ARG A 32 4.69 7.70 -10.39
N ASN A 33 3.89 8.48 -9.68
CA ASN A 33 2.56 8.90 -10.07
C ASN A 33 2.43 10.42 -9.92
N GLU A 34 1.35 10.98 -10.42
CA GLU A 34 0.97 12.36 -10.13
C GLU A 34 0.83 12.58 -8.62
N PHE A 35 0.99 13.83 -8.21
CA PHE A 35 0.92 14.18 -6.79
C PHE A 35 -0.54 14.30 -6.34
N HIS A 36 -0.91 13.46 -5.38
CA HIS A 36 -2.26 13.40 -4.80
C HIS A 36 -2.28 14.03 -3.39
N GLY A 37 -1.54 15.13 -3.21
CA GLY A 37 -1.50 15.92 -1.97
C GLY A 37 -0.53 15.42 -0.89
N LYS A 38 -0.42 14.11 -0.64
CA LYS A 38 0.52 13.54 0.35
C LYS A 38 1.49 12.50 -0.20
N TRP A 39 1.27 12.08 -1.43
CA TRP A 39 1.94 10.96 -2.06
C TRP A 39 1.95 11.14 -3.58
N ASN A 40 2.97 10.57 -4.22
CA ASN A 40 3.25 10.69 -5.66
C ASN A 40 3.70 9.35 -6.26
N TYR A 41 3.16 8.25 -5.75
CA TYR A 41 3.54 6.92 -6.22
C TYR A 41 2.33 6.00 -6.34
N ALA A 42 2.48 4.93 -7.11
CA ALA A 42 1.53 3.84 -7.26
C ALA A 42 2.25 2.51 -7.09
N ILE A 43 1.63 1.58 -6.36
CA ILE A 43 2.07 0.19 -6.26
C ILE A 43 1.26 -0.61 -7.26
N LYS A 44 1.92 -1.36 -8.15
CA LYS A 44 1.25 -2.27 -9.08
C LYS A 44 1.48 -3.72 -8.66
N PRO A 45 0.61 -4.66 -9.10
CA PRO A 45 0.89 -6.07 -8.90
C PRO A 45 2.27 -6.42 -9.42
N ASN A 46 3.06 -7.09 -8.59
CA ASN A 46 4.18 -7.85 -9.09
C ASN A 46 3.58 -9.00 -9.92
N ASN A 47 3.91 -9.09 -11.21
CA ASN A 47 3.51 -10.23 -12.06
C ASN A 47 4.20 -11.54 -11.66
N VAL A 48 4.69 -11.65 -10.41
CA VAL A 48 5.21 -12.87 -9.82
C VAL A 48 4.00 -13.76 -9.49
N HIS A 49 3.42 -14.35 -10.52
CA HIS A 49 2.66 -15.58 -10.35
C HIS A 49 3.68 -16.66 -9.98
N VAL A 50 3.72 -17.03 -8.70
CA VAL A 50 4.40 -18.26 -8.28
C VAL A 50 3.50 -19.40 -8.77
N ILE A 51 3.96 -20.09 -9.82
CA ILE A 51 3.37 -21.34 -10.32
C ILE A 51 3.75 -22.52 -9.46
#